data_AF-A0A936JHH1-F1
#
_entry.id   AF-A0A936JHH1-F1
#
_cell.length_a   1.000
_cell.length_b   1.000
_cell.length_c   1.000
_cell.angle_alpha   90.00
_cell.angle_beta   90.00
_cell.angle_gamma   90.00
#
_symmetry.space_group_name_H-M   'P 1'
#
loop_
_entity.id
_entity.type
_entity.pdbx_description
1 polymer ?
#
loop_
_entity_poly.entity_id
_entity_poly.type
_entity_poly.pdbx_seq_one_letter_code
_entity_poly.pdbx_strand_id
1 'polypeptide(L)'
;MMMIDGTYHEHSGWVTLMLGAVYFGAYQVLRKQGKSDKLLEIHYLLAAITLLIIATGLQFKQYDLVAAWSIQAAILLWCGVRWRLRFVISTGLVLYGLVFFQLLVCRTFPTYDYTSYYHFIFNERSFGMWAIILSLFGASIVIQRFEESSFKDIVKYGLTYGWIAVLFAWLTVETNDYFGMYINYNNAVEVWTRTHYYLEMAFGFVWGSYGLLLLVGARWRKNIMIIHASIIVSLIAFFGVGINSLMYKPIMDFVLVNNIRAGLLLYTIMIFAMQLNLIRRYPSAQRVIVQAFGVGILLLIFELITVETFSYYEHKIIAFRNQTGANYYDSNYMIALNNTRQLMLSVVWLVYSILMMVIGFWRKNRGLRIASIVLSGIVILKVFIFDLHFLTMLNRIISFFGLGVILLLTSYIYQRYKHVLLADELKNDE
;
A
#
# COMPACT_ATOMS: atom_id res chain seq x y z
N MET A 1 -6.07 -1.03 46.99
CA MET A 1 -7.03 -2.02 46.48
C MET A 1 -8.20 -2.04 47.45
N MET A 2 -9.16 -1.13 47.26
CA MET A 2 -10.33 -0.96 48.12
C MET A 2 -11.52 -1.56 47.37
N MET A 3 -12.24 -2.46 48.05
CA MET A 3 -13.50 -3.05 47.59
C MET A 3 -14.49 -1.95 47.22
N ILE A 4 -14.76 -1.79 45.93
CA ILE A 4 -15.99 -1.19 45.44
C ILE A 4 -16.60 -2.25 44.53
N ASP A 5 -17.80 -2.68 44.87
CA ASP A 5 -18.55 -3.76 44.24
C ASP A 5 -18.53 -3.68 42.71
N GLY A 6 -18.38 -4.84 42.05
CA GLY A 6 -18.43 -4.94 40.59
C GLY A 6 -19.74 -4.40 39.98
N THR A 7 -20.82 -4.35 40.75
CA THR A 7 -22.12 -3.79 40.35
C THR A 7 -22.15 -2.26 40.35
N TYR A 8 -21.31 -1.59 41.16
CA TYR A 8 -21.25 -0.13 41.21
C TYR A 8 -20.65 0.47 39.94
N HIS A 9 -19.76 -0.26 39.27
CA HIS A 9 -19.18 0.17 38.01
C HIS A 9 -20.20 0.18 36.86
N GLU A 10 -21.16 -0.75 36.84
CA GLU A 10 -22.14 -0.86 35.74
C GLU A 10 -23.12 0.31 35.65
N HIS A 11 -23.41 0.96 36.79
CA HIS A 11 -24.34 2.10 36.83
C HIS A 11 -23.65 3.47 36.84
N SER A 12 -22.34 3.52 37.11
CA SER A 12 -21.57 4.75 37.20
C SER A 12 -21.57 5.56 35.88
N GLY A 13 -21.58 4.89 34.73
CA GLY A 13 -21.70 5.52 33.42
C GLY A 13 -23.06 6.20 33.23
N TRP A 14 -24.15 5.51 33.57
CA TRP A 14 -25.52 6.02 33.42
C TRP A 14 -25.81 7.25 34.30
N VAL A 15 -25.32 7.25 35.54
CA VAL A 15 -25.45 8.40 36.45
C VAL A 15 -24.70 9.62 35.89
N THR A 16 -23.47 9.40 35.39
CA THR A 16 -22.68 10.47 34.77
C THR A 16 -23.35 11.02 33.51
N LEU A 17 -23.98 10.15 32.71
CA LEU A 17 -24.75 10.53 31.53
C LEU A 17 -25.98 11.36 31.90
N MET A 18 -26.73 10.96 32.94
CA MET A 18 -27.87 11.74 33.44
C MET A 18 -27.44 13.14 33.89
N LEU A 19 -26.33 13.25 34.62
CA LEU A 19 -25.79 14.55 35.01
C LEU A 19 -25.46 15.39 33.76
N GLY A 20 -24.78 14.81 32.77
CA GLY A 20 -24.51 15.49 31.49
C GLY A 20 -25.78 15.97 30.78
N ALA A 21 -26.85 15.17 30.80
CA ALA A 21 -28.15 15.54 30.23
C ALA A 21 -28.79 16.73 30.97
N VAL A 22 -28.65 16.81 32.29
CA VAL A 22 -29.10 17.98 33.08
C VAL A 22 -28.33 19.25 32.67
N TYR A 23 -27.01 19.18 32.54
CA TYR A 23 -26.20 20.31 32.06
C TYR A 23 -26.57 20.74 30.63
N PHE A 24 -26.87 19.78 29.74
CA PHE A 24 -27.35 20.09 28.39
C PHE A 24 -28.75 20.72 28.40
N GLY A 25 -29.64 20.25 29.27
CA GLY A 25 -30.97 20.84 29.48
C GLY A 25 -30.87 22.29 29.97
N ALA A 26 -30.00 22.56 30.95
CA ALA A 26 -29.72 23.90 31.43
C ALA A 26 -29.19 24.82 30.31
N TYR A 27 -28.27 24.31 29.48
CA TYR A 27 -27.80 25.03 28.28
C TYR A 27 -28.95 25.41 27.33
N GLN A 28 -29.88 24.49 27.04
CA GLN A 28 -31.02 24.78 26.16
C GLN A 28 -31.97 25.83 26.74
N VAL A 29 -32.20 25.81 28.06
CA VAL A 29 -33.05 26.80 28.75
C VAL A 29 -32.40 28.19 28.70
N LEU A 30 -31.11 28.29 29.04
CA LEU A 30 -30.36 29.55 28.99
C LEU A 30 -30.38 30.15 27.58
N ARG A 31 -30.07 29.33 26.58
CA ARG A 31 -30.08 29.74 25.17
C ARG A 31 -31.45 30.25 24.69
N LYS A 32 -32.55 29.66 25.17
CA LYS A 32 -33.92 30.12 24.84
C LYS A 32 -34.28 31.44 25.52
N GLN A 33 -33.76 31.71 26.71
CA GLN A 33 -34.06 32.93 27.46
C GLN A 33 -33.35 34.16 26.89
N GLY A 34 -32.25 33.99 26.15
CA GLY A 34 -31.59 35.05 25.37
C GLY A 34 -30.94 36.18 26.19
N LYS A 35 -30.96 36.09 27.52
CA LYS A 35 -30.40 37.09 28.46
C LYS A 35 -29.12 36.63 29.17
N SER A 36 -28.59 35.46 28.81
CA SER A 36 -27.41 34.85 29.45
C SER A 36 -26.10 35.32 28.84
N ASP A 37 -25.05 35.38 29.67
CA ASP A 37 -23.68 35.56 29.21
C ASP A 37 -23.26 34.41 28.30
N LYS A 38 -22.70 34.73 27.13
CA LYS A 38 -22.18 33.74 26.16
C LYS A 38 -21.15 32.80 26.79
N LEU A 39 -20.35 33.30 27.73
CA LEU A 39 -19.36 32.50 28.45
C LEU A 39 -20.04 31.41 29.29
N LEU A 40 -21.15 31.73 29.95
CA LEU A 40 -21.90 30.80 30.77
C LEU A 40 -22.50 29.67 29.92
N GLU A 41 -23.10 30.01 28.77
CA GLU A 41 -23.63 29.02 27.83
C GLU A 41 -22.56 28.03 27.35
N ILE A 42 -21.35 28.53 27.04
CA ILE A 42 -20.21 27.69 26.64
C ILE A 42 -19.80 26.73 27.76
N HIS A 43 -19.76 27.20 29.02
CA HIS A 43 -19.42 26.37 30.17
C HIS A 43 -20.40 25.21 30.36
N TYR A 44 -21.71 25.47 30.32
CA TYR A 44 -22.72 24.40 30.46
C TYR A 44 -22.62 23.37 29.33
N LEU A 45 -22.41 23.82 28.08
CA LEU A 45 -22.26 22.91 26.95
C LEU A 45 -20.97 22.06 27.05
N LEU A 46 -19.83 22.68 27.40
CA LEU A 46 -18.57 21.96 27.59
C LEU A 46 -18.65 20.96 28.75
N ALA A 47 -19.30 21.32 29.85
CA ALA A 47 -19.54 20.42 30.97
C ALA A 47 -20.39 19.22 30.54
N ALA A 48 -21.48 19.44 29.80
CA ALA A 48 -22.32 18.36 29.27
C ALA A 48 -21.53 17.42 28.34
N ILE A 49 -20.71 17.97 27.42
CA ILE A 49 -19.88 17.17 26.51
C ILE A 49 -18.83 16.37 27.31
N THR A 50 -18.17 17.00 28.28
CA THR A 50 -17.14 16.34 29.10
C THR A 50 -17.74 15.19 29.91
N LEU A 51 -18.91 15.41 30.53
CA LEU A 51 -19.62 14.36 31.26
C LEU A 51 -20.05 13.20 30.34
N LEU A 52 -20.49 13.49 29.11
CA LEU A 52 -20.82 12.45 28.13
C LEU A 52 -19.60 11.59 27.74
N ILE A 53 -18.45 12.23 27.53
CA ILE A 53 -17.18 11.54 27.21
C ILE A 53 -16.77 10.64 28.39
N ILE A 54 -16.82 11.17 29.62
CA ILE A 54 -16.50 10.42 30.84
C ILE A 54 -17.47 9.25 31.03
N ALA A 55 -18.77 9.48 30.88
CA ALA A 55 -19.80 8.46 31.04
C ALA A 55 -19.54 7.25 30.13
N THR A 56 -19.18 7.50 28.87
CA THR A 56 -18.86 6.42 27.93
C THR A 56 -17.48 5.79 28.16
N GLY A 57 -16.51 6.55 28.66
CA GLY A 57 -15.23 6.01 29.15
C GLY A 57 -15.37 5.07 30.36
N LEU A 58 -16.39 5.29 31.18
CA LEU A 58 -16.72 4.41 32.31
C LEU A 58 -17.53 3.18 31.86
N GLN A 59 -18.43 3.33 30.89
CA GLN A 59 -19.34 2.27 30.45
C GLN A 59 -18.68 1.25 29.52
N PHE A 60 -17.89 1.72 28.55
CA PHE A 60 -17.31 0.87 27.50
C PHE A 60 -15.81 0.64 27.72
N LYS A 61 -15.28 -0.47 27.21
CA LYS A 61 -13.86 -0.84 27.30
C LYS A 61 -13.33 -1.26 25.93
N GLN A 62 -12.00 -1.24 25.76
CA GLN A 62 -11.31 -1.74 24.55
C GLN A 62 -11.93 -1.17 23.25
N TYR A 63 -12.27 -2.03 22.28
CA TYR A 63 -12.79 -1.63 20.98
C TYR A 63 -14.20 -1.04 21.02
N ASP A 64 -15.02 -1.42 22.00
CA ASP A 64 -16.35 -0.81 22.19
C ASP A 64 -16.23 0.66 22.59
N LEU A 65 -15.23 0.98 23.41
CA LEU A 65 -14.93 2.36 23.80
C LEU A 65 -14.45 3.18 22.59
N VAL A 66 -13.56 2.59 21.79
CA VAL A 66 -13.10 3.18 20.53
C VAL A 66 -14.28 3.49 19.62
N ALA A 67 -15.22 2.55 19.45
CA ALA A 67 -16.42 2.75 18.64
C ALA A 67 -17.32 3.85 19.20
N ALA A 68 -17.61 3.83 20.50
CA ALA A 68 -18.48 4.81 21.16
C ALA A 68 -17.92 6.24 21.03
N TRP A 69 -16.64 6.44 21.36
CA TRP A 69 -15.99 7.75 21.23
C TRP A 69 -15.85 8.21 19.77
N SER A 70 -15.67 7.29 18.83
CA SER A 70 -15.64 7.62 17.39
C SER A 70 -16.97 8.20 16.91
N ILE A 71 -18.07 7.56 17.30
CA ILE A 71 -19.44 8.02 16.97
C ILE A 71 -19.70 9.37 17.64
N GLN A 72 -19.35 9.53 18.91
CA GLN A 72 -19.48 10.79 19.62
C GLN A 72 -18.66 11.91 18.96
N ALA A 73 -17.42 11.65 18.57
CA ALA A 73 -16.58 12.63 17.90
C ALA A 73 -17.20 13.10 16.58
N ALA A 74 -17.79 12.19 15.80
CA ALA A 74 -18.54 12.54 14.60
C ALA A 74 -19.79 13.37 14.90
N ILE A 75 -20.56 13.02 15.94
CA ILE A 75 -21.76 13.78 16.35
C ILE A 75 -21.36 15.19 16.81
N LEU A 76 -20.31 15.32 17.62
CA LEU A 76 -19.78 16.62 18.06
C LEU A 76 -19.35 17.47 16.87
N LEU A 77 -18.63 16.89 15.92
CA LEU A 77 -18.21 17.60 14.72
C LEU A 77 -19.43 18.03 13.89
N TRP A 78 -20.45 17.18 13.74
CA TRP A 78 -21.69 17.52 13.06
C TRP A 78 -22.46 18.65 13.75
N CYS A 79 -22.63 18.59 15.07
CA CYS A 79 -23.23 19.66 15.86
C CYS A 79 -22.43 20.96 15.75
N GLY A 80 -21.10 20.88 15.85
CA GLY A 80 -20.19 22.01 15.74
C GLY A 80 -20.29 22.71 14.38
N VAL A 81 -20.37 21.95 13.29
CA VAL A 81 -20.59 22.50 11.94
C VAL A 81 -22.00 23.08 11.79
N ARG A 82 -23.04 22.36 12.27
CA ARG A 82 -24.45 22.77 12.15
C ARG A 82 -24.75 24.05 12.92
N TRP A 83 -24.17 24.21 14.10
CA TRP A 83 -24.35 25.37 14.97
C TRP A 83 -23.26 26.43 14.84
N ARG A 84 -22.28 26.22 13.93
CA ARG A 84 -21.13 27.10 13.68
C ARG A 84 -20.29 27.39 14.94
N LEU A 85 -20.14 26.39 15.81
CA LEU A 85 -19.38 26.50 17.05
C LEU A 85 -17.99 25.89 16.89
N ARG A 86 -16.96 26.73 16.68
CA ARG A 86 -15.56 26.29 16.49
C ARG A 86 -15.05 25.44 17.65
N PHE A 87 -15.37 25.83 18.89
CA PHE A 87 -14.90 25.09 20.07
C PHE A 87 -15.47 23.66 20.12
N VAL A 88 -16.72 23.43 19.70
CA VAL A 88 -17.32 22.09 19.66
C VAL A 88 -16.62 21.21 18.62
N ILE A 89 -16.26 21.79 17.47
CA ILE A 89 -15.45 21.10 16.45
C ILE A 89 -14.09 20.72 17.05
N SER A 90 -13.41 21.65 17.72
CA SER A 90 -12.13 21.38 18.38
C SER A 90 -12.24 20.27 19.43
N THR A 91 -13.29 20.25 20.25
CA THR A 91 -13.52 19.16 21.22
C THR A 91 -13.72 17.81 20.53
N GLY A 92 -14.47 17.76 19.41
CA GLY A 92 -14.60 16.55 18.60
C GLY A 92 -13.27 16.07 18.02
N LEU A 93 -12.40 16.99 17.58
CA LEU A 93 -11.06 16.65 17.08
C LEU A 93 -10.12 16.15 18.18
N VAL A 94 -10.17 16.75 19.37
CA VAL A 94 -9.44 16.24 20.55
C VAL A 94 -9.92 14.84 20.90
N LEU A 95 -11.24 14.59 20.85
CA LEU A 95 -11.79 13.26 21.08
C LEU A 95 -11.32 12.25 20.01
N TYR A 96 -11.20 12.64 18.74
CA TYR A 96 -10.56 11.79 17.72
C TYR A 96 -9.10 11.46 18.05
N GLY A 97 -8.33 12.41 18.61
CA GLY A 97 -6.99 12.15 19.11
C GLY A 97 -6.97 11.12 20.24
N LEU A 98 -7.91 11.22 21.18
CA LEU A 98 -8.09 10.25 22.26
C LEU A 98 -8.52 8.88 21.75
N VAL A 99 -9.41 8.82 20.75
CA VAL A 99 -9.82 7.58 20.07
C VAL A 99 -8.61 6.88 19.44
N PHE A 100 -7.75 7.63 18.75
CA PHE A 100 -6.53 7.07 18.17
C PHE A 100 -5.57 6.55 19.25
N PHE A 101 -5.37 7.31 20.33
CA PHE A 101 -4.57 6.85 21.46
C PHE A 101 -5.15 5.59 22.11
N GLN A 102 -6.46 5.55 22.32
CA GLN A 102 -7.16 4.39 22.88
C GLN A 102 -7.02 3.15 21.99
N LEU A 103 -7.06 3.32 20.67
CA LEU A 103 -6.81 2.23 19.71
C LEU A 103 -5.40 1.63 19.89
N LEU A 104 -4.38 2.46 20.09
CA LEU A 104 -3.00 1.99 20.33
C LEU A 104 -2.82 1.24 21.66
N VAL A 105 -3.68 1.52 22.64
CA VAL A 105 -3.64 0.89 23.98
C VAL A 105 -4.52 -0.37 24.04
N CYS A 106 -5.31 -0.66 23.00
CA CYS A 106 -6.12 -1.87 22.95
C CYS A 106 -5.24 -3.13 22.96
N ARG A 107 -5.65 -4.14 23.73
CA ARG A 107 -4.80 -5.31 24.04
C ARG A 107 -4.28 -6.07 22.83
N THR A 108 -5.09 -6.17 21.78
CA THR A 108 -4.79 -6.95 20.56
C THR A 108 -4.43 -6.07 19.36
N PHE A 109 -3.95 -4.84 19.63
CA PHE A 109 -3.42 -3.94 18.61
C PHE A 109 -1.90 -3.71 18.82
N PRO A 110 -1.06 -3.82 17.77
CA PRO A 110 -1.40 -4.20 16.39
C PRO A 110 -1.46 -5.72 16.17
N THR A 111 -1.01 -6.53 17.13
CA THR A 111 -0.91 -7.99 16.99
C THR A 111 -2.04 -8.71 17.71
N TYR A 112 -2.69 -9.66 17.03
CA TYR A 112 -3.71 -10.52 17.64
C TYR A 112 -3.08 -11.64 18.47
N ASP A 113 -3.78 -12.06 19.53
CA ASP A 113 -3.37 -13.22 20.32
C ASP A 113 -3.83 -14.51 19.61
N TYR A 114 -2.87 -15.24 19.06
CA TYR A 114 -3.10 -16.44 18.22
C TYR A 114 -3.73 -17.62 18.97
N THR A 115 -3.96 -17.49 20.28
CA THR A 115 -4.62 -18.50 21.12
C THR A 115 -6.15 -18.48 21.01
N SER A 116 -6.73 -17.46 20.38
CA SER A 116 -8.18 -17.26 20.27
C SER A 116 -8.71 -17.48 18.84
N TYR A 117 -9.97 -17.90 18.71
CA TYR A 117 -10.64 -18.14 17.42
C TYR A 117 -10.69 -16.86 16.58
N TYR A 118 -9.71 -16.68 15.69
CA TYR A 118 -9.68 -15.55 14.78
C TYR A 118 -10.76 -15.70 13.70
N HIS A 119 -11.70 -14.77 13.67
CA HIS A 119 -12.63 -14.59 12.56
C HIS A 119 -12.09 -13.51 11.62
N PHE A 120 -11.76 -13.93 10.39
CA PHE A 120 -11.32 -13.02 9.33
C PHE A 120 -12.37 -11.91 9.12
N ILE A 121 -11.95 -10.65 9.22
CA ILE A 121 -12.77 -9.43 9.04
C ILE A 121 -13.83 -9.18 10.12
N PHE A 122 -14.43 -10.22 10.73
CA PHE A 122 -15.51 -10.11 11.70
C PHE A 122 -15.03 -10.35 13.13
N ASN A 123 -14.09 -9.53 13.59
CA ASN A 123 -13.57 -9.56 14.96
C ASN A 123 -13.89 -8.26 15.72
N GLU A 124 -13.75 -8.27 17.05
CA GLU A 124 -14.02 -7.11 17.92
C GLU A 124 -13.20 -5.87 17.52
N ARG A 125 -11.94 -6.09 17.10
CA ARG A 125 -11.06 -5.02 16.61
C ARG A 125 -11.60 -4.37 15.35
N SER A 126 -12.09 -5.17 14.41
CA SER A 126 -12.65 -4.71 13.14
C SER A 126 -13.85 -3.82 13.39
N PHE A 127 -14.72 -4.17 14.36
CA PHE A 127 -15.83 -3.30 14.75
C PHE A 127 -15.35 -1.92 15.21
N GLY A 128 -14.38 -1.87 16.13
CA GLY A 128 -13.78 -0.61 16.60
C GLY A 128 -13.14 0.21 15.48
N MET A 129 -12.34 -0.43 14.62
CA MET A 129 -11.67 0.25 13.51
C MET A 129 -12.66 0.75 12.45
N TRP A 130 -13.68 -0.03 12.09
CA TRP A 130 -14.71 0.40 11.15
C TRP A 130 -15.52 1.58 11.69
N ALA A 131 -15.79 1.62 12.99
CA ALA A 131 -16.44 2.77 13.61
C ALA A 131 -15.60 4.05 13.46
N ILE A 132 -14.28 4.00 13.69
CA ILE A 132 -13.37 5.13 13.44
C ILE A 132 -13.37 5.50 11.95
N ILE A 133 -13.22 4.52 11.05
CA ILE A 133 -13.12 4.76 9.60
C ILE A 133 -14.37 5.47 9.10
N LEU A 134 -15.55 4.95 9.42
CA LEU A 134 -16.83 5.52 8.99
C LEU A 134 -17.09 6.88 9.62
N SER A 135 -16.70 7.08 10.89
CA SER A 135 -16.91 8.34 11.58
C SER A 135 -15.99 9.46 11.03
N LEU A 136 -14.69 9.18 10.84
CA LEU A 136 -13.74 10.11 10.20
C LEU A 136 -14.15 10.42 8.76
N PHE A 137 -14.57 9.38 8.03
CA PHE A 137 -15.07 9.50 6.68
C PHE A 137 -16.30 10.43 6.62
N GLY A 138 -17.31 10.20 7.47
CA GLY A 138 -18.48 11.04 7.58
C GLY A 138 -18.12 12.47 7.98
N ALA A 139 -17.24 12.64 8.96
CA ALA A 139 -16.76 13.93 9.42
C ALA A 139 -16.05 14.71 8.29
N SER A 140 -15.28 14.04 7.43
CA SER A 140 -14.61 14.66 6.26
C SER A 140 -15.59 15.22 5.22
N ILE A 141 -16.81 14.70 5.16
CA ILE A 141 -17.89 15.21 4.30
C ILE A 141 -18.58 16.37 5.01
N VAL A 142 -18.90 16.21 6.30
CA VAL A 142 -19.65 17.20 7.08
C VAL A 142 -18.88 18.53 7.19
N ILE A 143 -17.57 18.48 7.42
CA ILE A 143 -16.73 19.70 7.56
C ILE A 143 -16.75 20.59 6.31
N GLN A 144 -17.10 20.05 5.13
CA GLN A 144 -17.19 20.84 3.90
C GLN A 144 -18.29 21.91 3.97
N ARG A 145 -19.29 21.73 4.84
CA ARG A 145 -20.39 22.69 5.07
C ARG A 145 -20.01 23.82 6.02
N PHE A 146 -18.81 23.79 6.60
CA PHE A 146 -18.31 24.86 7.47
C PHE A 146 -17.80 26.05 6.65
N GLU A 147 -17.73 27.21 7.31
CA GLU A 147 -17.24 28.46 6.72
C GLU A 147 -15.82 28.30 6.18
N GLU A 148 -15.58 28.84 4.98
CA GLU A 148 -14.26 28.82 4.35
C GLU A 148 -13.23 29.49 5.26
N SER A 149 -12.20 28.72 5.63
CA SER A 149 -11.15 29.15 6.55
C SER A 149 -9.98 28.18 6.48
N SER A 150 -8.76 28.65 6.78
CA SER A 150 -7.58 27.77 6.87
C SER A 150 -7.79 26.63 7.87
N PHE A 151 -8.59 26.86 8.93
CA PHE A 151 -9.00 25.84 9.88
C PHE A 151 -9.80 24.71 9.22
N LYS A 152 -10.81 25.04 8.40
CA LYS A 152 -11.61 24.06 7.65
C LYS A 152 -10.73 23.17 6.80
N ASP A 153 -9.77 23.76 6.09
CA ASP A 153 -8.87 23.02 5.21
C ASP A 153 -8.00 22.04 6.00
N ILE A 154 -7.32 22.49 7.06
CA ILE A 154 -6.50 21.63 7.93
C ILE A 154 -7.30 20.45 8.47
N VAL A 155 -8.51 20.72 8.97
CA VAL A 155 -9.39 19.67 9.52
C VAL A 155 -9.84 18.71 8.43
N LYS A 156 -10.21 19.20 7.25
CA LYS A 156 -10.56 18.37 6.10
C LYS A 156 -9.40 17.46 5.68
N TYR A 157 -8.17 17.98 5.62
CA TYR A 157 -6.98 17.18 5.32
C TYR A 157 -6.76 16.09 6.37
N GLY A 158 -6.76 16.46 7.66
CA GLY A 158 -6.56 15.52 8.77
C GLY A 158 -7.58 14.40 8.78
N LEU A 159 -8.86 14.72 8.61
CA LEU A 159 -9.93 13.72 8.57
C LEU A 159 -9.84 12.83 7.33
N THR A 160 -9.56 13.41 6.15
CA THR A 160 -9.47 12.66 4.89
C THR A 160 -8.32 11.67 4.90
N TYR A 161 -7.11 12.11 5.26
CA TYR A 161 -5.97 11.20 5.39
C TYR A 161 -6.12 10.26 6.58
N GLY A 162 -6.81 10.70 7.65
CA GLY A 162 -7.10 9.89 8.82
C GLY A 162 -7.88 8.61 8.48
N TRP A 163 -9.04 8.72 7.82
CA TRP A 163 -9.82 7.51 7.48
C TRP A 163 -9.09 6.61 6.49
N ILE A 164 -8.32 7.19 5.55
CA ILE A 164 -7.50 6.44 4.59
C ILE A 164 -6.39 5.65 5.31
N ALA A 165 -5.72 6.28 6.28
CA ALA A 165 -4.64 5.66 7.04
C ALA A 165 -5.16 4.57 7.98
N VAL A 166 -6.29 4.80 8.66
CA VAL A 166 -6.90 3.78 9.54
C VAL A 166 -7.42 2.60 8.73
N LEU A 167 -8.01 2.82 7.55
CA LEU A 167 -8.43 1.75 6.65
C LEU A 167 -7.23 0.95 6.11
N PHE A 168 -6.13 1.62 5.77
CA PHE A 168 -4.88 0.97 5.38
C PHE A 168 -4.32 0.11 6.53
N ALA A 169 -4.30 0.64 7.76
CA ALA A 169 -3.83 -0.06 8.94
C ALA A 169 -4.70 -1.29 9.23
N TRP A 170 -6.03 -1.16 9.15
CA TRP A 170 -6.96 -2.27 9.33
C TRP A 170 -6.70 -3.38 8.31
N LEU A 171 -6.62 -3.06 7.01
CA LEU A 171 -6.32 -4.04 5.95
C LEU A 171 -4.97 -4.74 6.20
N THR A 172 -3.97 -4.00 6.63
CA THR A 172 -2.62 -4.53 6.88
C THR A 172 -2.61 -5.47 8.08
N VAL A 173 -3.24 -5.08 9.18
CA VAL A 173 -3.33 -5.88 10.40
C VAL A 173 -4.16 -7.15 10.17
N GLU A 174 -5.31 -7.05 9.51
CA GLU A 174 -6.13 -8.23 9.18
C GLU A 174 -5.41 -9.20 8.25
N THR A 175 -4.64 -8.69 7.27
CA THR A 175 -3.80 -9.53 6.41
C THR A 175 -2.71 -10.23 7.23
N ASN A 176 -2.03 -9.50 8.12
CA ASN A 176 -0.99 -10.05 8.98
C ASN A 176 -1.53 -11.18 9.86
N ASP A 177 -2.66 -10.96 10.52
CA ASP A 177 -3.20 -11.93 11.48
C ASP A 177 -3.79 -13.17 10.80
N TYR A 178 -4.40 -13.01 9.62
CA TYR A 178 -4.86 -14.14 8.82
C TYR A 178 -3.72 -15.14 8.56
N PHE A 179 -2.56 -14.67 8.10
CA PHE A 179 -1.40 -15.54 7.87
C PHE A 179 -0.70 -15.94 9.17
N GLY A 180 -0.62 -15.04 10.16
CA GLY A 180 0.01 -15.31 11.45
C GLY A 180 -0.63 -16.49 12.20
N MET A 181 -1.95 -16.67 12.06
CA MET A 181 -2.65 -17.85 12.58
C MET A 181 -2.08 -19.16 12.00
N TYR A 182 -1.90 -19.23 10.67
CA TYR A 182 -1.35 -20.42 10.01
C TYR A 182 0.12 -20.65 10.35
N ILE A 183 0.88 -19.57 10.53
CA ILE A 183 2.30 -19.60 10.91
C ILE A 183 2.47 -20.19 12.31
N ASN A 184 1.66 -19.76 13.28
CA ASN A 184 1.81 -20.21 14.67
C ASN A 184 1.18 -21.58 14.95
N TYR A 185 0.23 -22.02 14.14
CA TYR A 185 -0.36 -23.35 14.28
C TYR A 185 0.60 -24.49 13.86
N ASN A 186 1.55 -24.21 12.95
CA ASN A 186 2.45 -25.22 12.40
C ASN A 186 3.91 -24.92 12.73
N ASN A 187 4.51 -25.70 13.63
CA ASN A 187 5.94 -25.59 13.99
C ASN A 187 6.92 -26.10 12.93
N ALA A 188 6.43 -26.62 11.80
CA ALA A 188 7.29 -27.10 10.71
C ALA A 188 7.94 -25.92 9.98
N VAL A 189 9.27 -25.89 9.93
CA VAL A 189 10.08 -24.82 9.31
C VAL A 189 9.68 -24.54 7.86
N GLU A 190 9.35 -25.58 7.10
CA GLU A 190 8.91 -25.46 5.70
C GLU A 190 7.56 -24.74 5.58
N VAL A 191 6.61 -25.07 6.46
CA VAL A 191 5.29 -24.42 6.50
C VAL A 191 5.45 -22.96 6.89
N TRP A 192 6.31 -22.67 7.87
CA TRP A 192 6.63 -21.31 8.30
C TRP A 192 7.17 -20.47 7.14
N THR A 193 8.18 -20.98 6.43
CA THR A 193 8.84 -20.25 5.34
C THR A 193 7.89 -19.96 4.17
N ARG A 194 7.10 -20.96 3.76
CA ARG A 194 6.11 -20.80 2.70
C ARG A 194 5.02 -19.80 3.07
N THR A 195 4.45 -19.93 4.28
CA THR A 195 3.35 -19.08 4.72
C THR A 195 3.81 -17.64 4.93
N HIS A 196 5.01 -17.44 5.46
CA HIS A 196 5.62 -16.13 5.60
C HIS A 196 5.85 -15.46 4.24
N TYR A 197 6.34 -16.21 3.24
CA TYR A 197 6.48 -15.70 1.88
C TYR A 197 5.13 -15.31 1.26
N TYR A 198 4.08 -16.10 1.48
CA TYR A 198 2.74 -15.76 0.99
C TYR A 198 2.17 -14.51 1.66
N LEU A 199 2.44 -14.31 2.96
CA LEU A 199 2.10 -13.08 3.68
C LEU A 199 2.80 -11.86 3.08
N GLU A 200 4.13 -11.92 2.90
CA GLU A 200 4.92 -10.83 2.31
C GLU A 200 4.38 -10.42 0.93
N MET A 201 3.98 -11.40 0.13
CA MET A 201 3.43 -11.18 -1.20
C MET A 201 1.96 -10.71 -1.17
N ALA A 202 1.17 -11.15 -0.19
CA ALA A 202 -0.21 -10.72 -0.01
C ALA A 202 -0.34 -9.23 0.31
N PHE A 203 0.62 -8.63 1.04
CA PHE A 203 0.64 -7.18 1.26
C PHE A 203 0.63 -6.39 -0.05
N GLY A 204 1.41 -6.84 -1.03
CA GLY A 204 1.43 -6.25 -2.36
C GLY A 204 0.06 -6.25 -3.05
N PHE A 205 -0.63 -7.39 -2.98
CA PHE A 205 -1.99 -7.54 -3.50
C PHE A 205 -2.97 -6.60 -2.80
N VAL A 206 -2.99 -6.61 -1.46
CA VAL A 206 -3.94 -5.86 -0.64
C VAL A 206 -3.72 -4.36 -0.80
N TRP A 207 -2.48 -3.89 -0.72
CA TRP A 207 -2.15 -2.47 -0.85
C TRP A 207 -2.36 -1.98 -2.28
N GLY A 208 -2.00 -2.76 -3.29
CA GLY A 208 -2.27 -2.42 -4.70
C GLY A 208 -3.77 -2.30 -4.98
N SER A 209 -4.55 -3.28 -4.51
CA SER A 209 -6.02 -3.28 -4.62
C SER A 209 -6.63 -2.06 -3.96
N TYR A 210 -6.17 -1.76 -2.74
CA TYR A 210 -6.62 -0.61 -1.97
C TYR A 210 -6.31 0.71 -2.69
N GLY A 211 -5.09 0.86 -3.23
CA GLY A 211 -4.71 2.00 -4.04
C GLY A 211 -5.63 2.19 -5.26
N LEU A 212 -5.98 1.10 -5.97
CA LEU A 212 -6.90 1.15 -7.10
C LEU A 212 -8.31 1.58 -6.66
N LEU A 213 -8.84 1.02 -5.58
CA LEU A 213 -10.16 1.36 -5.05
C LEU A 213 -10.24 2.83 -4.62
N LEU A 214 -9.18 3.36 -3.97
CA LEU A 214 -9.08 4.77 -3.64
C LEU A 214 -9.12 5.65 -4.90
N LEU A 215 -8.37 5.28 -5.94
CA LEU A 215 -8.33 6.04 -7.19
C LEU A 215 -9.69 6.03 -7.92
N VAL A 216 -10.38 4.89 -7.92
CA VAL A 216 -11.74 4.76 -8.45
C VAL A 216 -12.69 5.65 -7.64
N GLY A 217 -12.65 5.59 -6.31
CA GLY A 217 -13.47 6.44 -5.43
C GLY A 217 -13.17 7.93 -5.58
N ALA A 218 -11.91 8.29 -5.83
CA ALA A 218 -11.48 9.67 -6.09
C ALA A 218 -12.14 10.24 -7.36
N ARG A 219 -12.37 9.40 -8.37
CA ARG A 219 -13.05 9.78 -9.63
C ARG A 219 -14.47 10.23 -9.40
N TRP A 220 -15.15 9.57 -8.47
CA TRP A 220 -16.55 9.84 -8.17
C TRP A 220 -16.69 11.14 -7.37
N ARG A 221 -15.74 11.45 -6.47
CA ARG A 221 -15.78 12.67 -5.66
C ARG A 221 -15.05 13.87 -6.22
N LYS A 222 -14.26 13.69 -7.29
CA LYS A 222 -13.35 14.71 -7.82
C LYS A 222 -12.43 15.31 -6.73
N ASN A 223 -12.01 14.49 -5.76
CA ASN A 223 -11.17 14.93 -4.64
C ASN A 223 -9.70 14.60 -4.92
N ILE A 224 -8.90 15.63 -5.18
CA ILE A 224 -7.47 15.53 -5.48
C ILE A 224 -6.66 14.86 -4.35
N MET A 225 -7.10 14.99 -3.09
CA MET A 225 -6.40 14.42 -1.94
C MET A 225 -6.41 12.89 -1.98
N ILE A 226 -7.54 12.30 -2.36
CA ILE A 226 -7.69 10.84 -2.47
C ILE A 226 -6.82 10.31 -3.63
N ILE A 227 -6.64 11.10 -4.69
CA ILE A 227 -5.72 10.75 -5.79
C ILE A 227 -4.28 10.68 -5.27
N HIS A 228 -3.80 11.68 -4.55
CA HIS A 228 -2.45 11.66 -3.98
C HIS A 228 -2.25 10.46 -3.04
N ALA A 229 -3.21 10.21 -2.15
CA ALA A 229 -3.18 9.05 -1.26
C ALA A 229 -3.13 7.73 -2.05
N SER A 230 -3.94 7.59 -3.10
CA SER A 230 -3.95 6.39 -3.94
C SER A 230 -2.61 6.14 -4.63
N ILE A 231 -1.93 7.19 -5.09
CA ILE A 231 -0.61 7.09 -5.73
C ILE A 231 0.43 6.65 -4.69
N ILE A 232 0.42 7.25 -3.49
CA ILE A 232 1.34 6.89 -2.41
C ILE A 232 1.18 5.42 -2.02
N VAL A 233 -0.06 4.97 -1.78
CA VAL A 233 -0.34 3.56 -1.44
C VAL A 233 0.09 2.62 -2.56
N SER A 234 -0.13 2.99 -3.82
CA SER A 234 0.28 2.18 -4.97
C SER A 234 1.79 2.10 -5.10
N LEU A 235 2.52 3.19 -4.81
CA LEU A 235 3.98 3.19 -4.76
C LEU A 235 4.51 2.28 -3.64
N ILE A 236 3.89 2.30 -2.45
CA ILE A 236 4.24 1.38 -1.35
C ILE A 236 4.03 -0.07 -1.81
N ALA A 237 2.92 -0.36 -2.47
CA ALA A 237 2.65 -1.69 -3.04
C ALA A 237 3.70 -2.09 -4.08
N PHE A 238 4.09 -1.18 -4.98
CA PHE A 238 5.13 -1.42 -5.99
C PHE A 238 6.46 -1.82 -5.37
N PHE A 239 6.96 -1.04 -4.42
CA PHE A 239 8.24 -1.34 -3.77
C PHE A 239 8.15 -2.60 -2.89
N GLY A 240 7.04 -2.78 -2.17
CA GLY A 240 6.82 -3.97 -1.35
C GLY A 240 6.82 -5.25 -2.19
N VAL A 241 6.05 -5.28 -3.28
CA VAL A 241 6.04 -6.40 -4.23
C VAL A 241 7.43 -6.61 -4.82
N GLY A 242 8.08 -5.55 -5.29
CA GLY A 242 9.37 -5.67 -5.95
C GLY A 242 10.41 -6.32 -5.04
N ILE A 243 10.60 -5.75 -3.84
CA ILE A 243 11.55 -6.28 -2.84
C ILE A 243 11.24 -7.74 -2.49
N ASN A 244 9.97 -8.07 -2.23
CA ASN A 244 9.58 -9.42 -1.84
C ASN A 244 9.66 -10.42 -3.01
N SER A 245 9.58 -9.96 -4.25
CA SER A 245 9.66 -10.83 -5.43
C SER A 245 11.08 -11.32 -5.75
N LEU A 246 12.12 -10.61 -5.27
CA LEU A 246 13.52 -10.89 -5.57
C LEU A 246 13.95 -12.31 -5.17
N MET A 247 13.38 -12.87 -4.10
CA MET A 247 13.72 -14.19 -3.58
C MET A 247 12.49 -15.05 -3.41
N TYR A 248 12.40 -16.15 -4.16
CA TYR A 248 11.31 -17.12 -4.01
C TYR A 248 11.60 -18.09 -2.87
N LYS A 249 10.64 -18.28 -1.96
CA LYS A 249 10.81 -19.14 -0.78
C LYS A 249 9.55 -19.98 -0.51
N PRO A 250 9.68 -21.29 -0.22
CA PRO A 250 10.87 -22.12 -0.41
C PRO A 250 11.12 -22.36 -1.91
N ILE A 251 12.39 -22.33 -2.32
CA ILE A 251 12.78 -22.50 -3.73
C ILE A 251 12.42 -23.87 -4.32
N MET A 252 12.25 -24.90 -3.48
CA MET A 252 11.84 -26.24 -3.93
C MET A 252 10.41 -26.28 -4.46
N ASP A 253 9.53 -25.37 -4.03
CA ASP A 253 8.15 -25.25 -4.51
C ASP A 253 8.06 -24.41 -5.81
N PHE A 254 9.20 -23.99 -6.37
CA PHE A 254 9.23 -23.15 -7.54
C PHE A 254 8.85 -23.94 -8.80
N VAL A 255 7.85 -23.43 -9.52
CA VAL A 255 7.50 -23.87 -10.87
C VAL A 255 7.57 -22.66 -11.79
N LEU A 256 8.28 -22.80 -12.91
CA LEU A 256 8.48 -21.72 -13.89
C LEU A 256 7.11 -21.19 -14.37
N VAL A 257 6.90 -19.89 -14.20
CA VAL A 257 5.69 -19.12 -14.57
C VAL A 257 4.41 -19.53 -13.80
N ASN A 258 4.25 -20.80 -13.43
CA ASN A 258 3.11 -21.30 -12.69
C ASN A 258 3.36 -21.29 -11.18
N ASN A 259 3.62 -20.11 -10.62
CA ASN A 259 3.82 -19.92 -9.19
C ASN A 259 3.10 -18.66 -8.69
N ILE A 260 2.90 -18.57 -7.36
CA ILE A 260 2.17 -17.46 -6.75
C ILE A 260 2.82 -16.10 -7.02
N ARG A 261 4.15 -16.04 -7.07
CA ARG A 261 4.90 -14.80 -7.32
C ARG A 261 4.62 -14.27 -8.70
N ALA A 262 4.72 -15.11 -9.73
CA ALA A 262 4.43 -14.73 -11.11
C ALA A 262 2.98 -14.23 -11.24
N GLY A 263 2.02 -14.94 -10.64
CA GLY A 263 0.62 -14.51 -10.59
C GLY A 263 0.42 -13.14 -9.93
N LEU A 264 1.12 -12.88 -8.82
CA LEU A 264 1.01 -11.60 -8.09
C LEU A 264 1.73 -10.44 -8.77
N LEU A 265 2.84 -10.68 -9.46
CA LEU A 265 3.48 -9.68 -10.31
C LEU A 265 2.58 -9.32 -11.50
N LEU A 266 1.98 -10.32 -12.17
CA LEU A 266 0.99 -10.09 -13.23
C LEU A 266 -0.23 -9.31 -12.72
N TYR A 267 -0.71 -9.65 -11.53
CA TYR A 267 -1.78 -8.91 -10.87
C TYR A 267 -1.41 -7.45 -10.61
N THR A 268 -0.20 -7.20 -10.10
CA THR A 268 0.30 -5.84 -9.82
C THR A 268 0.46 -5.03 -11.11
N ILE A 269 0.97 -5.66 -12.18
CA ILE A 269 1.02 -5.07 -13.52
C ILE A 269 -0.39 -4.68 -13.99
N MET A 270 -1.37 -5.56 -13.82
CA MET A 270 -2.77 -5.30 -14.18
C MET A 270 -3.34 -4.11 -13.40
N ILE A 271 -3.12 -4.05 -12.09
CA ILE A 271 -3.53 -2.91 -11.25
C ILE A 271 -2.90 -1.61 -11.77
N PHE A 272 -1.59 -1.59 -11.98
CA PHE A 272 -0.88 -0.41 -12.45
C PHE A 272 -1.37 0.03 -13.84
N ALA A 273 -1.68 -0.92 -14.72
CA ALA A 273 -2.27 -0.63 -16.02
C ALA A 273 -3.69 -0.04 -15.90
N MET A 274 -4.53 -0.55 -15.00
CA MET A 274 -5.84 0.01 -14.69
C MET A 274 -5.73 1.43 -14.13
N GLN A 275 -4.82 1.65 -13.16
CA GLN A 275 -4.58 2.97 -12.57
C GLN A 275 -4.06 3.97 -13.61
N LEU A 276 -3.13 3.56 -14.47
CA LEU A 276 -2.63 4.38 -15.58
C LEU A 276 -3.77 4.81 -16.52
N ASN A 277 -4.67 3.89 -16.88
CA ASN A 277 -5.83 4.19 -17.71
C ASN A 277 -6.80 5.16 -17.04
N LEU A 278 -6.97 5.06 -15.71
CA LEU A 278 -7.79 6.00 -14.95
C LEU A 278 -7.14 7.38 -14.88
N ILE A 279 -5.84 7.46 -14.56
CA ILE A 279 -5.08 8.71 -14.44
C ILE A 279 -5.06 9.48 -15.76
N ARG A 280 -4.85 8.80 -16.90
CA ARG A 280 -4.87 9.44 -18.23
C ARG A 280 -6.18 10.16 -18.57
N ARG A 281 -7.29 9.77 -17.94
CA ARG A 281 -8.60 10.40 -18.15
C ARG A 281 -8.81 11.64 -17.28
N TYR A 282 -7.90 11.97 -16.37
CA TYR A 282 -7.99 13.18 -15.56
C TYR A 282 -7.35 14.36 -16.27
N PRO A 283 -8.07 15.48 -16.45
CA PRO A 283 -7.54 16.68 -17.12
C PRO A 283 -6.30 17.27 -16.43
N SER A 284 -6.23 17.16 -15.10
CA SER A 284 -5.12 17.66 -14.28
C SER A 284 -4.01 16.62 -14.07
N ALA A 285 -4.02 15.50 -14.79
CA ALA A 285 -2.99 14.48 -14.65
C ALA A 285 -1.65 15.02 -15.15
N GLN A 286 -0.71 15.21 -14.23
CA GLN A 286 0.63 15.64 -14.57
C GLN A 286 1.29 14.59 -15.47
N ARG A 287 1.89 15.04 -16.58
CA ARG A 287 2.61 14.19 -17.54
C ARG A 287 3.64 13.28 -16.84
N VAL A 288 4.27 13.79 -15.79
CA VAL A 288 5.23 13.07 -14.93
C VAL A 288 4.61 11.83 -14.28
N ILE A 289 3.40 11.93 -13.71
CA ILE A 289 2.72 10.81 -13.04
C ILE A 289 2.39 9.71 -14.06
N VAL A 290 1.86 10.09 -15.23
CA VAL A 290 1.54 9.13 -16.30
C VAL A 290 2.79 8.39 -16.78
N GLN A 291 3.92 9.10 -16.91
CA GLN A 291 5.21 8.51 -17.28
C GLN A 291 5.73 7.58 -16.18
N ALA A 292 5.65 7.99 -14.90
CA ALA A 292 6.09 7.18 -13.77
C ALA A 292 5.34 5.83 -13.70
N PHE A 293 4.01 5.83 -13.87
CA PHE A 293 3.23 4.59 -13.95
C PHE A 293 3.62 3.73 -15.16
N GLY A 294 3.86 4.36 -16.32
CA GLY A 294 4.35 3.66 -17.50
C GLY A 294 5.71 2.97 -17.27
N VAL A 295 6.65 3.68 -16.64
CA VAL A 295 7.96 3.15 -16.26
C VAL A 295 7.81 2.03 -15.22
N GLY A 296 6.96 2.22 -14.22
CA GLY A 296 6.67 1.19 -13.20
C GLY A 296 6.17 -0.12 -13.82
N ILE A 297 5.27 -0.06 -14.80
CA ILE A 297 4.81 -1.27 -15.52
C ILE A 297 5.98 -1.95 -16.25
N LEU A 298 6.84 -1.18 -16.92
CA LEU A 298 8.01 -1.73 -17.62
C LEU A 298 9.01 -2.36 -16.65
N LEU A 299 9.17 -1.78 -15.46
CA LEU A 299 10.03 -2.32 -14.41
C LEU A 299 9.44 -3.61 -13.81
N LEU A 300 8.13 -3.68 -13.57
CA LEU A 300 7.49 -4.92 -13.07
C LEU A 300 7.57 -6.06 -14.08
N ILE A 301 7.43 -5.78 -15.39
CA ILE A 301 7.60 -6.81 -16.43
C ILE A 301 9.05 -7.28 -16.47
N PHE A 302 10.00 -6.34 -16.41
CA PHE A 302 11.43 -6.64 -16.35
C PHE A 302 11.77 -7.48 -15.12
N GLU A 303 11.21 -7.13 -13.97
CA GLU A 303 11.36 -7.86 -12.72
C GLU A 303 10.82 -9.27 -12.85
N LEU A 304 9.57 -9.45 -13.33
CA LEU A 304 8.96 -10.76 -13.54
C LEU A 304 9.84 -11.71 -14.36
N ILE A 305 10.30 -11.28 -15.54
CA ILE A 305 11.15 -12.13 -16.39
C ILE A 305 12.51 -12.41 -15.74
N THR A 306 13.04 -11.46 -14.97
CA THR A 306 14.33 -11.58 -14.28
C THR A 306 14.25 -12.57 -13.14
N VAL A 307 13.27 -12.41 -12.25
CA VAL A 307 13.13 -13.25 -11.05
C VAL A 307 12.69 -14.67 -11.41
N GLU A 308 11.89 -14.86 -12.46
CA GLU A 308 11.52 -16.19 -12.96
C GLU A 308 12.74 -16.92 -13.56
N THR A 309 13.54 -16.23 -14.38
CA THR A 309 14.76 -16.79 -14.95
C THR A 309 15.76 -17.13 -13.84
N PHE A 310 15.95 -16.22 -12.88
CA PHE A 310 16.84 -16.45 -11.75
C PHE A 310 16.41 -17.65 -10.91
N SER A 311 15.13 -17.72 -10.52
CA SER A 311 14.60 -18.79 -9.68
C SER A 311 14.58 -20.15 -10.38
N TYR A 312 14.39 -20.20 -11.70
CA TYR A 312 14.49 -21.44 -12.46
C TYR A 312 15.85 -22.11 -12.32
N TYR A 313 16.93 -21.33 -12.46
CA TYR A 313 18.28 -21.86 -12.30
C TYR A 313 18.63 -22.11 -10.84
N GLU A 314 18.18 -21.25 -9.91
CA GLU A 314 18.39 -21.45 -8.48
C GLU A 314 17.74 -22.76 -8.00
N HIS A 315 16.51 -23.05 -8.46
CA HIS A 315 15.83 -24.31 -8.19
C HIS A 315 16.65 -25.51 -8.69
N LYS A 316 17.18 -25.47 -9.92
CA LYS A 316 18.02 -26.55 -10.45
C LYS A 316 19.30 -26.76 -9.64
N ILE A 317 19.95 -25.66 -9.24
CA ILE A 317 21.18 -25.67 -8.44
C ILE A 317 20.91 -26.35 -7.09
N ILE A 318 19.84 -25.93 -6.39
CA ILE A 318 19.52 -26.46 -5.06
C ILE A 318 18.96 -27.89 -5.12
N ALA A 319 18.12 -28.21 -6.10
CA ALA A 319 17.61 -29.56 -6.31
C ALA A 319 18.74 -30.55 -6.60
N PHE A 320 19.72 -30.17 -7.43
CA PHE A 320 20.90 -30.98 -7.69
C PHE A 320 21.73 -31.17 -6.41
N ARG A 321 22.02 -30.10 -5.67
CA ARG A 321 22.75 -30.16 -4.39
C ARG A 321 22.11 -31.14 -3.40
N ASN A 322 20.78 -31.15 -3.31
CA ASN A 322 20.04 -32.03 -2.40
C ASN A 322 20.09 -33.50 -2.85
N GLN A 323 20.20 -33.78 -4.15
CA GLN A 323 20.27 -35.13 -4.68
C GLN A 323 21.66 -35.78 -4.54
N THR A 324 22.74 -35.02 -4.74
CA THR A 324 24.10 -35.59 -4.85
C THR A 324 24.91 -35.59 -3.55
N GLY A 325 24.44 -34.89 -2.51
CA GLY A 325 25.10 -34.87 -1.21
C GLY A 325 26.51 -34.30 -1.27
N ALA A 326 26.65 -33.05 -1.74
CA ALA A 326 27.86 -32.20 -1.62
C ALA A 326 29.22 -32.88 -1.89
N ASN A 327 29.35 -33.71 -2.92
CA ASN A 327 30.63 -34.29 -3.31
C ASN A 327 31.47 -33.29 -4.13
N TYR A 328 32.80 -33.35 -4.04
CA TYR A 328 33.71 -32.38 -4.69
C TYR A 328 33.55 -32.29 -6.22
N TYR A 329 33.20 -33.41 -6.89
CA TYR A 329 32.93 -33.45 -8.34
C TYR A 329 31.65 -32.68 -8.74
N ASP A 330 30.76 -32.37 -7.79
CA ASP A 330 29.52 -31.61 -8.01
C ASP A 330 29.78 -30.10 -8.20
N SER A 331 30.93 -29.59 -7.73
CA SER A 331 31.24 -28.16 -7.75
C SER A 331 31.33 -27.59 -9.17
N ASN A 332 31.96 -28.32 -10.11
CA ASN A 332 32.12 -27.88 -11.49
C ASN A 332 30.77 -27.75 -12.23
N TYR A 333 29.86 -28.69 -11.99
CA TYR A 333 28.51 -28.64 -12.56
C TYR A 333 27.71 -27.48 -11.99
N MET A 334 27.82 -27.22 -10.69
CA MET A 334 27.18 -26.10 -10.01
C MET A 334 27.70 -24.75 -10.49
N ILE A 335 29.01 -24.63 -10.70
CA ILE A 335 29.64 -23.44 -11.31
C ILE A 335 29.11 -23.25 -12.73
N ALA A 336 29.03 -24.30 -13.55
CA ALA A 336 28.51 -24.22 -14.91
C ALA A 336 27.03 -23.78 -14.95
N LEU A 337 26.19 -24.31 -14.05
CA LEU A 337 24.79 -23.88 -13.89
C LEU A 337 24.68 -22.42 -13.47
N ASN A 338 25.51 -21.97 -12.53
CA ASN A 338 25.54 -20.57 -12.10
C ASN A 338 25.98 -19.63 -13.24
N ASN A 339 26.98 -20.03 -14.03
CA ASN A 339 27.42 -19.27 -15.20
C ASN A 339 26.32 -19.22 -16.26
N THR A 340 25.64 -20.34 -16.50
CA THR A 340 24.50 -20.43 -17.41
C THR A 340 23.35 -19.53 -16.95
N ARG A 341 23.08 -19.47 -15.64
CA ARG A 341 22.10 -18.53 -15.06
C ARG A 341 22.42 -17.08 -15.41
N GLN A 342 23.67 -16.65 -15.22
CA GLN A 342 24.09 -15.27 -15.51
C GLN A 342 23.94 -14.93 -16.99
N LEU A 343 24.38 -15.83 -17.88
CA LEU A 343 24.22 -15.69 -19.32
C LEU A 343 22.76 -15.60 -19.74
N MET A 344 21.90 -16.47 -19.21
CA MET A 344 20.48 -16.50 -19.56
C MET A 344 19.73 -15.27 -19.06
N LEU A 345 20.11 -14.71 -17.91
CA LEU A 345 19.59 -13.40 -17.48
C LEU A 345 19.93 -12.31 -18.50
N SER A 346 21.16 -12.27 -19.00
CA SER A 346 21.56 -11.28 -20.02
C SER A 346 20.83 -11.50 -21.35
N VAL A 347 20.63 -12.75 -21.77
CA VAL A 347 19.82 -13.08 -22.97
C VAL A 347 18.38 -12.61 -22.80
N VAL A 348 17.74 -12.91 -21.67
CA VAL A 348 16.36 -12.49 -21.40
C VAL A 348 16.23 -10.97 -21.36
N TRP A 349 17.18 -10.27 -20.74
CA TRP A 349 17.19 -8.81 -20.72
C TRP A 349 17.38 -8.19 -22.10
N LEU A 350 18.23 -8.79 -22.95
CA LEU A 350 18.44 -8.36 -24.33
C LEU A 350 17.18 -8.59 -25.19
N VAL A 351 16.55 -9.75 -25.06
CA VAL A 351 15.29 -10.04 -25.76
C VAL A 351 14.22 -9.04 -25.34
N TYR A 352 14.10 -8.76 -24.04
CA TYR A 352 13.16 -7.77 -23.53
C TYR A 352 13.45 -6.36 -24.06
N SER A 353 14.71 -5.92 -24.13
CA SER A 353 15.06 -4.61 -24.68
C SER A 353 14.72 -4.50 -26.18
N ILE A 354 14.96 -5.57 -26.96
CA ILE A 354 14.57 -5.63 -28.38
C ILE A 354 13.06 -5.55 -28.53
N LEU A 355 12.29 -6.30 -27.72
CA LEU A 355 10.82 -6.25 -27.75
C LEU A 355 10.30 -4.84 -27.39
N MET A 356 10.87 -4.20 -26.37
CA MET A 356 10.54 -2.82 -26.04
C MET A 356 10.83 -1.87 -27.21
N MET A 357 11.95 -2.03 -27.91
CA MET A 357 12.30 -1.22 -29.07
C MET A 357 11.27 -1.39 -30.20
N VAL A 358 10.93 -2.64 -30.55
CA VAL A 358 9.94 -2.96 -31.60
C VAL A 358 8.58 -2.35 -31.26
N ILE A 359 8.10 -2.55 -30.02
CA ILE A 359 6.83 -1.96 -29.56
C ILE A 359 6.91 -0.42 -29.53
N GLY A 360 8.07 0.14 -29.19
CA GLY A 360 8.34 1.58 -29.17
C GLY A 360 8.19 2.22 -30.54
N PHE A 361 8.69 1.57 -31.59
CA PHE A 361 8.46 1.99 -32.97
C PHE A 361 7.00 1.82 -33.39
N TRP A 362 6.40 0.65 -33.13
CA TRP A 362 5.03 0.37 -33.56
C TRP A 362 4.00 1.33 -32.93
N ARG A 363 4.19 1.68 -31.66
CA ARG A 363 3.31 2.62 -30.92
C ARG A 363 3.74 4.09 -31.01
N LYS A 364 4.78 4.41 -31.79
CA LYS A 364 5.38 5.77 -31.88
C LYS A 364 5.68 6.39 -30.51
N ASN A 365 6.13 5.59 -29.54
CA ASN A 365 6.38 6.04 -28.18
C ASN A 365 7.88 6.30 -27.94
N ARG A 366 8.27 7.58 -27.91
CA ARG A 366 9.66 8.00 -27.66
C ARG A 366 10.22 7.45 -26.35
N GLY A 367 9.44 7.48 -25.25
CA GLY A 367 9.89 7.01 -23.94
C GLY A 367 10.27 5.54 -23.95
N LEU A 368 9.47 4.71 -24.63
CA LEU A 368 9.73 3.27 -24.74
C LEU A 368 11.00 2.97 -25.55
N ARG A 369 11.25 3.74 -26.63
CA ARG A 369 12.49 3.66 -27.42
C ARG A 369 13.71 4.03 -26.58
N ILE A 370 13.67 5.15 -25.86
CA ILE A 370 14.79 5.57 -24.99
C ILE A 370 15.06 4.51 -23.92
N ALA A 371 14.03 4.02 -23.23
CA ALA A 371 14.17 2.98 -22.22
C ALA A 371 14.80 1.70 -22.79
N SER A 372 14.43 1.29 -24.01
CA SER A 372 15.04 0.14 -24.67
C SER A 372 16.52 0.33 -25.01
N ILE A 373 16.93 1.54 -25.41
CA ILE A 373 18.35 1.86 -25.69
C ILE A 373 19.16 1.80 -24.40
N VAL A 374 18.66 2.43 -23.34
CA VAL A 374 19.31 2.44 -22.02
C VAL A 374 19.48 1.01 -21.50
N LEU A 375 18.40 0.21 -21.53
CA LEU A 375 18.47 -1.18 -21.08
C LEU A 375 19.44 -2.01 -21.92
N SER A 376 19.43 -1.85 -23.25
CA SER A 376 20.36 -2.57 -24.13
C SER A 376 21.81 -2.22 -23.81
N GLY A 377 22.12 -0.94 -23.56
CA GLY A 377 23.44 -0.50 -23.12
C GLY A 377 23.87 -1.13 -21.80
N ILE A 378 22.96 -1.20 -20.82
CA ILE A 378 23.20 -1.87 -19.52
C ILE A 378 23.49 -3.35 -19.72
N VAL A 379 22.70 -4.05 -20.55
CA VAL A 379 22.88 -5.48 -20.82
C VAL A 379 24.22 -5.73 -21.49
N ILE A 380 24.56 -4.95 -22.52
CA ILE A 380 25.84 -5.06 -23.21
C ILE A 380 26.99 -4.90 -22.20
N LEU A 381 26.96 -3.83 -21.40
CA LEU A 381 27.98 -3.58 -20.38
C LEU A 381 28.07 -4.74 -19.38
N LYS A 382 26.93 -5.27 -18.92
CA LYS A 382 26.89 -6.43 -18.02
C LYS A 382 27.55 -7.66 -18.65
N VAL A 383 27.23 -7.97 -19.90
CA VAL A 383 27.81 -9.12 -20.60
C VAL A 383 29.33 -8.99 -20.65
N PHE A 384 29.83 -7.80 -21.03
CA PHE A 384 31.27 -7.54 -21.11
C PHE A 384 32.00 -7.68 -19.77
N ILE A 385 31.43 -7.14 -18.68
CA ILE A 385 32.09 -7.10 -17.37
C ILE A 385 31.94 -8.43 -16.62
N PHE A 386 30.73 -8.99 -16.58
CA PHE A 386 30.41 -10.13 -15.73
C PHE A 386 30.40 -11.44 -16.51
N ASP A 387 29.67 -11.52 -17.63
CA ASP A 387 29.41 -12.81 -18.27
C ASP A 387 30.63 -13.38 -19.01
N LEU A 388 31.43 -12.51 -19.64
CA LEU A 388 32.62 -12.93 -20.38
C LEU A 388 33.78 -13.41 -19.49
N HIS A 389 33.77 -13.05 -18.20
CA HIS A 389 34.84 -13.44 -17.27
C HIS A 389 34.82 -14.95 -16.98
N PHE A 390 33.63 -15.59 -17.03
CA PHE A 390 33.47 -17.00 -16.69
C PHE A 390 33.65 -17.95 -17.87
N LEU A 391 33.82 -17.43 -19.08
CA LEU A 391 33.91 -18.22 -20.31
C LEU A 391 35.35 -18.65 -20.62
N THR A 392 35.51 -19.88 -21.13
CA THR A 392 36.77 -20.33 -21.74
C THR A 392 37.19 -19.38 -22.87
N MET A 393 38.49 -19.26 -23.14
CA MET A 393 39.05 -18.32 -24.13
C MET A 393 38.32 -18.36 -25.49
N LEU A 394 38.01 -19.55 -26.01
CA LEU A 394 37.30 -19.71 -27.29
C LEU A 394 35.87 -19.15 -27.26
N ASN A 395 35.10 -19.49 -26.22
CA ASN A 395 33.74 -18.97 -26.03
C ASN A 395 33.75 -17.45 -25.84
N ARG A 396 34.78 -16.91 -25.19
CA ARG A 396 34.94 -15.45 -25.05
C ARG A 396 35.13 -14.77 -26.41
N ILE A 397 35.94 -15.34 -27.29
CA ILE A 397 36.15 -14.83 -28.67
C ILE A 397 34.82 -14.86 -29.47
N ILE A 398 34.10 -15.99 -29.44
CA ILE A 398 32.82 -16.14 -30.13
C ILE A 398 31.78 -15.14 -29.61
N SER A 399 31.71 -14.94 -28.29
CA SER A 399 30.80 -13.97 -27.68
C SER A 399 31.14 -12.52 -28.04
N PHE A 400 32.43 -12.15 -28.11
CA PHE A 400 32.84 -10.83 -28.60
C PHE A 400 32.41 -10.59 -30.05
N PHE A 401 32.56 -11.61 -30.90
CA PHE A 401 32.11 -11.52 -32.29
C PHE A 401 30.59 -11.37 -32.38
N GLY A 402 29.82 -12.18 -31.65
CA GLY A 402 28.36 -12.10 -31.58
C GLY A 402 27.86 -10.73 -31.07
N LEU A 403 28.48 -10.21 -30.00
CA LEU A 403 28.21 -8.86 -29.49
C LEU A 403 28.50 -7.79 -30.55
N GLY A 404 29.63 -7.90 -31.26
CA GLY A 404 29.98 -7.00 -32.36
C GLY A 404 28.90 -6.96 -33.44
N VAL A 405 28.40 -8.13 -33.85
CA VAL A 405 27.29 -8.23 -34.83
C VAL A 405 26.02 -7.57 -34.29
N ILE A 406 25.65 -7.80 -33.02
CA ILE A 406 24.47 -7.19 -32.39
C ILE A 406 24.60 -5.65 -32.34
N LEU A 407 25.78 -5.13 -32.00
CA LEU A 407 26.08 -3.70 -31.99
C LEU A 407 25.96 -3.07 -33.38
N LEU A 408 26.47 -3.76 -34.41
CA LEU A 408 26.34 -3.31 -35.80
C LEU A 408 24.87 -3.30 -36.26
N LEU A 409 24.11 -4.35 -35.94
CA LEU A 409 22.69 -4.44 -36.28
C LEU A 409 21.87 -3.33 -35.59
N THR A 410 22.09 -3.12 -34.30
CA THR A 410 21.39 -2.06 -33.54
C THR A 410 21.76 -0.67 -34.05
N SER A 411 23.04 -0.41 -34.35
CA SER A 411 23.50 0.85 -34.97
C SER A 411 22.87 1.07 -36.35
N TYR A 412 22.85 0.04 -37.19
CA TYR A 412 22.23 0.09 -38.52
C TYR A 412 20.73 0.39 -38.44
N ILE A 413 19.99 -0.31 -37.57
CA ILE A 413 18.56 -0.05 -37.33
C ILE A 413 18.36 1.40 -36.88
N TYR A 414 19.16 1.89 -35.92
CA TYR A 414 19.06 3.26 -35.45
C TYR A 414 19.27 4.28 -36.58
N GLN A 415 20.31 4.12 -37.39
CA GLN A 415 20.59 5.00 -38.52
C GLN A 415 19.47 4.95 -39.57
N ARG A 416 18.98 3.76 -39.92
CA ARG A 416 17.93 3.59 -40.92
C ARG A 416 16.62 4.27 -40.51
N TYR A 417 16.31 4.29 -39.21
CA TYR A 417 15.09 4.93 -38.69
C TYR A 417 15.31 6.34 -38.12
N LYS A 418 16.53 6.90 -38.21
CA LYS A 418 16.88 8.23 -37.67
C LYS A 418 16.01 9.36 -38.22
N HIS A 419 15.71 9.33 -39.52
CA HIS A 419 14.87 10.36 -40.15
C HIS A 419 13.41 10.31 -39.67
N VAL A 420 12.90 9.13 -39.35
CA VAL A 420 11.56 8.93 -38.75
C VAL A 420 11.57 9.34 -37.26
N LEU A 421 12.71 9.18 -36.58
CA LEU A 421 12.89 9.57 -35.18
C LEU A 421 12.90 11.09 -34.97
N LEU A 422 13.56 11.84 -35.85
CA LEU A 422 13.74 13.30 -35.76
C LEU A 422 12.55 14.10 -36.32
N ALA A 423 11.82 13.56 -37.30
CA ALA A 423 10.63 14.22 -37.86
C ALA A 423 9.47 14.37 -36.85
N ASP A 424 9.38 13.50 -35.83
CA ASP A 424 8.41 13.62 -34.74
C ASP A 424 8.82 14.65 -33.67
N GLU A 425 10.08 15.10 -33.62
CA GLU A 425 10.55 16.11 -32.65
C GLU A 425 10.12 17.53 -33.06
N LEU A 426 10.25 17.87 -34.34
CA LEU A 426 9.88 19.20 -34.87
C LEU A 426 8.38 19.49 -34.81
N LYS A 427 7.54 18.47 -34.64
CA LYS A 427 6.07 18.59 -34.65
C LYS A 427 5.42 18.67 -33.26
N ASN A 428 6.20 18.48 -32.19
CA ASN A 428 5.73 18.54 -30.80
C ASN A 428 6.20 19.80 -30.05
N ASP A 429 7.09 20.59 -30.67
CA ASP A 429 7.58 21.87 -30.16
C ASP A 429 6.92 23.09 -30.88
N GLU A 430 6.01 22.84 -31.82
CA GLU A 430 4.97 23.78 -32.33
C GLU A 430 3.64 23.47 -31.65
#